data_AF-A0A7C2XNP8-F1
#
_entry.id   AF-A0A7C2XNP8-F1
#
_cell.length_a   1.000
_cell.length_b   1.000
_cell.length_c   1.000
_cell.angle_alpha   90.00
_cell.angle_beta   90.00
_cell.angle_gamma   90.00
#
_symmetry.space_group_name_H-M   'P 1'
#
loop_
_entity.id
_entity.type
_entity.pdbx_description
1 polymer ?
#
loop_
_entity_poly.entity_id
_entity_poly.type
_entity_poly.pdbx_seq_one_letter_code
_entity_poly.pdbx_strand_id
1 'polypeptide(L)'
;MESRLFSFLPLFLILASLLLISEANSTNDPFTWLKNIFDKGISYVENFGSYLLIKIIEFLLFASRIVYITVGILGAILWLSHIQPNRGRRMVIGALVLALVTELLKAILT
;
A
#
# COMPACT_ATOMS: atom_id res chain seq x y z
N MET A 1 53.38 42.18 5.65
CA MET A 1 52.91 40.81 6.01
C MET A 1 51.97 40.23 4.93
N GLU A 2 52.03 40.71 3.68
CA GLU A 2 51.02 40.37 2.65
C GLU A 2 51.51 39.35 1.61
N SER A 3 52.82 39.16 1.45
CA SER A 3 53.40 38.24 0.45
C SER A 3 53.23 36.76 0.76
N ARG A 4 52.89 36.41 2.01
CA ARG A 4 52.70 35.00 2.43
C ARG A 4 51.33 34.45 2.05
N LEU A 5 50.32 35.31 1.89
CA LEU A 5 48.97 34.91 1.50
C LEU A 5 48.88 34.53 0.01
N PHE A 6 49.71 35.16 -0.84
CA PHE A 6 49.74 34.89 -2.28
C PHE A 6 50.29 33.50 -2.64
N SER A 7 51.12 32.90 -1.78
CA SER A 7 51.73 31.60 -2.04
C SER A 7 50.75 30.41 -1.91
N PHE A 8 49.64 30.60 -1.19
CA PHE A 8 48.64 29.53 -0.94
C PHE A 8 47.47 29.56 -1.93
N LEU A 9 47.35 30.62 -2.73
CA LEU A 9 46.31 30.80 -3.75
C LEU A 9 46.24 29.66 -4.80
N PRO A 10 47.35 29.16 -5.38
CA PRO A 10 47.28 28.10 -6.37
C PRO A 10 46.88 26.75 -5.72
N LEU A 11 47.31 26.49 -4.49
CA LEU A 11 46.95 25.27 -3.76
C LEU A 11 45.48 25.29 -3.34
N PHE A 12 44.96 26.45 -2.96
CA PHE A 12 43.53 26.66 -2.69
C PHE A 12 42.67 26.49 -3.93
N LEU A 13 43.12 26.97 -5.10
CA LEU A 13 42.43 26.77 -6.39
C LEU A 13 42.42 25.31 -6.84
N ILE A 14 43.50 24.55 -6.59
CA ILE A 14 43.56 23.10 -6.87
C ILE A 14 42.66 22.33 -5.91
N LEU A 15 42.63 22.69 -4.61
CA LEU A 15 41.70 22.08 -3.65
C LEU A 15 40.23 22.40 -3.97
N ALA A 16 39.96 23.61 -4.46
CA ALA A 16 38.64 24.04 -4.89
C ALA A 16 38.17 23.33 -6.17
N SER A 17 39.08 22.99 -7.11
CA SER A 17 38.72 22.24 -8.32
C SER A 17 38.52 20.75 -8.08
N LEU A 18 39.04 20.18 -6.98
CA LEU A 18 38.68 18.83 -6.51
C LEU A 18 37.28 18.75 -5.88
N LEU A 19 36.63 19.88 -5.56
CA LEU A 19 35.38 19.94 -4.80
C LEU A 19 34.09 20.03 -5.62
N LEU A 20 34.13 19.82 -6.94
CA LEU A 20 32.92 19.78 -7.76
C LEU A 20 32.94 18.67 -8.81
N ILE A 21 33.21 17.43 -8.37
CA ILE A 21 32.64 16.22 -8.99
C ILE A 21 32.17 15.27 -7.88
N SER A 22 31.25 15.75 -7.05
CA SER A 22 30.35 14.87 -6.28
C SER A 22 28.92 15.44 -6.29
N GLU A 23 28.51 16.01 -7.41
CA GLU A 23 27.09 16.20 -7.75
C GLU A 23 26.71 15.20 -8.85
N ALA A 24 27.02 13.93 -8.58
CA ALA A 24 26.30 12.81 -9.14
C ALA A 24 25.30 12.28 -8.09
N ASN A 25 24.56 13.18 -7.42
CA ASN A 25 23.42 12.79 -6.60
C ASN A 25 22.13 13.12 -7.34
N SER A 26 21.71 12.15 -8.13
CA SER A 26 20.31 11.93 -8.45
C SER A 26 19.54 11.83 -7.12
N THR A 27 18.94 12.92 -6.65
CA THR A 27 18.05 12.88 -5.47
C THR A 27 16.76 13.63 -5.71
N ASN A 28 16.22 13.55 -6.92
CA ASN A 28 14.77 13.49 -7.03
C ASN A 28 14.41 12.03 -6.87
N ASP A 29 14.13 11.60 -5.63
CA ASP A 29 13.46 10.32 -5.39
C ASP A 29 12.29 10.23 -6.38
N PRO A 30 12.30 9.32 -7.38
CA PRO A 30 11.31 9.32 -8.47
C PRO A 30 9.88 9.04 -7.99
N PHE A 31 9.74 8.69 -6.71
CA PHE A 31 8.50 8.43 -6.01
C PHE A 31 8.12 9.54 -5.02
N THR A 32 8.75 10.72 -5.04
CA THR A 32 8.35 11.86 -4.17
C THR A 32 6.90 12.28 -4.38
N TRP A 33 6.41 12.22 -5.63
CA TRP A 33 5.00 12.42 -5.96
C TRP A 33 4.10 11.36 -5.29
N LEU A 34 4.51 10.10 -5.30
CA LEU A 34 3.78 8.99 -4.67
C LEU A 34 3.79 9.12 -3.14
N LYS A 35 4.94 9.42 -2.55
CA LYS A 35 5.09 9.69 -1.11
C LYS A 35 4.17 10.85 -0.69
N ASN A 36 4.15 11.95 -1.43
CA ASN A 36 3.26 13.08 -1.13
C ASN A 36 1.76 12.75 -1.27
N ILE A 37 1.35 11.86 -2.18
CA ILE A 37 -0.04 11.38 -2.26
C ILE A 37 -0.36 10.47 -1.07
N PHE A 38 0.59 9.63 -0.69
CA PHE A 38 0.45 8.70 0.43
C PHE A 38 0.39 9.43 1.77
N ASP A 39 1.27 10.41 1.99
CA ASP A 39 1.34 11.24 3.19
C ASP A 39 0.12 12.17 3.30
N LYS A 40 -0.38 12.69 2.18
CA LYS A 40 -1.66 13.41 2.15
C LYS A 40 -2.81 12.46 2.49
N GLY A 41 -2.87 11.27 1.90
CA GLY A 41 -3.88 10.26 2.21
C GLY A 41 -3.89 9.87 3.69
N ILE A 42 -2.72 9.68 4.29
CA ILE A 42 -2.55 9.37 5.72
C ILE A 42 -2.99 10.53 6.61
N SER A 43 -2.63 11.77 6.29
CA SER A 43 -3.04 12.94 7.08
C SER A 43 -4.53 13.28 6.96
N TYR A 44 -5.17 12.97 5.82
CA TYR A 44 -6.64 13.00 5.70
C TYR A 44 -7.30 11.86 6.53
N VAL A 45 -6.65 10.70 6.62
CA VAL A 45 -7.08 9.57 7.46
C VAL A 45 -6.86 9.84 8.95
N GLU A 46 -5.88 10.62 9.38
CA GLU A 46 -5.74 10.96 10.80
C GLU A 46 -6.88 11.86 11.30
N ASN A 47 -7.39 12.77 10.45
CA ASN A 47 -8.43 13.74 10.85
C ASN A 47 -9.87 13.32 10.51
N PHE A 48 -10.09 12.42 9.54
CA PHE A 48 -11.41 11.86 9.17
C PHE A 48 -11.49 10.33 9.30
N GLY A 49 -10.35 9.66 9.45
CA GLY A 49 -10.22 8.26 9.08
C GLY A 49 -10.75 7.28 10.11
N SER A 50 -10.83 7.56 11.40
CA SER A 50 -11.45 6.58 12.31
C SER A 50 -12.91 6.34 11.92
N TYR A 51 -13.68 7.41 11.69
CA TYR A 51 -15.10 7.30 11.35
C TYR A 51 -15.33 6.80 9.92
N LEU A 52 -14.57 7.29 8.94
CA LEU A 52 -14.71 6.84 7.56
C LEU A 52 -14.19 5.42 7.34
N LEU A 53 -13.07 5.02 7.97
CA LEU A 53 -12.57 3.64 7.87
C LEU A 53 -13.55 2.66 8.49
N ILE A 54 -14.14 2.99 9.65
CA ILE A 54 -15.20 2.15 10.24
C ILE A 54 -16.37 2.00 9.28
N LYS A 55 -16.85 3.10 8.68
CA LYS A 55 -17.93 3.07 7.68
C LYS A 55 -17.59 2.25 6.43
N ILE A 56 -16.35 2.33 5.95
CA ILE A 56 -15.88 1.56 4.79
C ILE A 56 -15.77 0.07 5.14
N ILE A 57 -15.28 -0.28 6.33
CA ILE A 57 -15.21 -1.66 6.80
C ILE A 57 -16.62 -2.23 7.00
N GLU A 58 -17.55 -1.47 7.58
CA GLU A 58 -18.98 -1.85 7.67
C GLU A 58 -19.57 -2.15 6.28
N PHE A 59 -19.30 -1.29 5.30
CA PHE A 59 -19.73 -1.51 3.92
C PHE A 59 -19.08 -2.75 3.30
N LEU A 60 -17.79 -2.97 3.55
CA LEU A 60 -17.06 -4.13 3.03
C LEU A 60 -17.56 -5.43 3.66
N LEU A 61 -17.91 -5.43 4.95
CA LEU A 61 -18.57 -6.55 5.63
C LEU A 61 -19.93 -6.86 5.00
N PHE A 62 -20.72 -5.82 4.70
CA PHE A 62 -22.00 -5.98 4.01
C PHE A 62 -21.83 -6.57 2.60
N ALA A 63 -20.89 -6.04 1.81
CA ALA A 63 -20.59 -6.56 0.48
C ALA A 63 -20.07 -8.01 0.53
N SER A 64 -19.15 -8.30 1.46
CA SER A 64 -18.61 -9.65 1.66
C SER A 64 -19.71 -10.67 1.96
N ARG A 65 -20.72 -10.27 2.76
CA ARG A 65 -21.89 -11.10 3.05
C ARG A 65 -22.63 -11.56 1.80
N ILE A 66 -22.85 -10.63 0.88
CA ILE A 66 -23.50 -10.94 -0.40
C ILE A 66 -22.60 -11.86 -1.24
N VAL A 67 -21.31 -11.58 -1.28
CA VAL A 67 -20.34 -12.34 -2.08
C VAL A 67 -20.22 -13.78 -1.59
N TYR A 68 -19.96 -14.03 -0.30
CA TYR A 68 -19.78 -15.41 0.17
C TYR A 68 -21.05 -16.25 0.01
N ILE A 69 -22.24 -15.66 0.18
CA ILE A 69 -23.52 -16.35 -0.06
C ILE A 69 -23.64 -16.72 -1.54
N THR A 70 -23.41 -15.76 -2.44
CA THR A 70 -23.56 -15.97 -3.88
C THR A 70 -22.54 -16.98 -4.41
N VAL A 71 -21.28 -16.84 -4.03
CA VAL A 71 -20.21 -17.77 -4.43
C VAL A 71 -20.43 -19.16 -3.82
N GLY A 72 -20.94 -19.23 -2.59
CA GLY A 72 -21.32 -20.49 -1.94
C GLY A 72 -22.42 -21.22 -2.69
N ILE A 73 -23.49 -20.51 -3.08
CA ILE A 73 -24.61 -21.07 -3.85
C ILE A 73 -24.14 -21.52 -5.24
N LEU A 74 -23.41 -20.66 -5.97
CA LEU A 74 -22.88 -21.01 -7.30
C LEU A 74 -21.93 -22.20 -7.22
N GLY A 75 -21.07 -22.23 -6.21
CA GLY A 75 -20.17 -23.34 -5.94
C GLY A 75 -20.92 -24.64 -5.65
N ALA A 76 -21.98 -24.58 -4.84
CA ALA A 76 -22.80 -25.72 -4.50
C ALA A 76 -23.56 -26.25 -5.72
N ILE A 77 -24.13 -25.37 -6.55
CA ILE A 77 -24.79 -25.75 -7.81
C ILE A 77 -23.79 -26.43 -8.75
N LEU A 78 -22.61 -25.84 -8.96
CA LEU A 78 -21.58 -26.42 -9.81
C LEU A 78 -21.06 -27.76 -9.28
N TRP A 79 -21.03 -27.93 -7.97
CA TRP A 79 -20.61 -29.17 -7.32
C TRP A 79 -21.67 -30.28 -7.45
N LEU A 80 -22.93 -29.96 -7.15
CA LEU A 80 -24.05 -30.91 -7.19
C LEU A 80 -24.41 -31.32 -8.62
N SER A 81 -24.41 -30.37 -9.56
CA SER A 81 -24.75 -30.62 -10.97
C SER A 81 -23.68 -31.42 -11.73
N HIS A 82 -22.54 -31.76 -11.12
CA HIS A 82 -21.44 -32.53 -11.73
C HIS A 82 -20.85 -31.95 -13.03
N ILE A 83 -21.21 -30.72 -13.42
CA ILE A 83 -20.68 -30.06 -14.63
C ILE A 83 -19.18 -29.76 -14.44
N GLN A 84 -18.81 -29.15 -13.31
CA GLN A 84 -17.42 -28.86 -12.94
C GLN A 84 -17.22 -29.05 -11.42
N PRO A 85 -17.24 -30.30 -10.93
CA PRO A 85 -17.30 -30.59 -9.50
C PRO A 85 -16.06 -30.10 -8.75
N ASN A 86 -14.88 -30.16 -9.36
CA ASN A 86 -13.64 -29.65 -8.76
C ASN A 86 -13.65 -28.12 -8.61
N ARG A 87 -14.26 -27.40 -9.56
CA ARG A 87 -14.37 -25.93 -9.50
C ARG A 87 -15.44 -25.51 -8.49
N GLY A 88 -16.59 -26.20 -8.50
CA GLY A 88 -17.66 -25.99 -7.52
C GLY A 88 -17.18 -26.21 -6.09
N ARG A 89 -16.49 -27.33 -5.81
CA ARG A 89 -15.92 -27.62 -4.48
C ARG A 89 -14.96 -26.53 -3.99
N ARG A 90 -14.09 -26.03 -4.88
CA ARG A 90 -13.17 -24.92 -4.54
C ARG A 90 -13.91 -23.61 -4.24
N MET A 91 -14.99 -23.32 -4.98
CA MET A 91 -15.83 -22.15 -4.71
C MET A 91 -16.57 -22.25 -3.38
N VAL A 92 -17.11 -23.43 -3.03
CA VAL A 92 -17.76 -23.67 -1.73
C VAL A 92 -16.75 -23.48 -0.59
N ILE A 93 -15.57 -24.06 -0.71
CA ILE A 93 -14.50 -23.92 0.29
C ILE A 93 -14.09 -22.44 0.41
N GLY A 94 -13.89 -21.75 -0.71
CA GLY A 94 -13.55 -20.32 -0.71
C GLY A 94 -14.63 -19.45 -0.06
N ALA A 95 -15.91 -19.73 -0.35
CA ALA A 95 -17.03 -19.05 0.28
C ALA A 95 -17.10 -19.32 1.79
N LEU A 96 -16.82 -20.55 2.23
CA LEU A 96 -16.84 -20.93 3.64
C LEU A 96 -15.70 -20.24 4.41
N VAL A 97 -14.50 -20.17 3.82
CA VAL A 97 -13.38 -19.39 4.37
C VAL A 97 -13.73 -17.91 4.42
N LEU A 98 -14.31 -17.35 3.35
CA LEU A 98 -14.70 -15.94 3.31
C LEU A 98 -15.76 -15.61 4.36
N ALA A 99 -16.73 -16.52 4.59
CA ALA A 99 -17.73 -16.37 5.64
C ALA A 99 -17.09 -16.34 7.03
N LEU A 100 -16.15 -17.25 7.32
CA LEU A 100 -15.42 -17.25 8.60
C LEU A 100 -14.62 -15.98 8.81
N VAL A 101 -13.86 -15.54 7.79
CA VAL A 101 -13.08 -14.29 7.87
C VAL A 101 -14.00 -13.10 8.11
N THR A 102 -15.14 -13.03 7.40
CA THR A 102 -16.11 -11.94 7.55
C THR A 102 -16.71 -11.90 8.95
N GLU A 103 -17.08 -13.06 9.51
CA GLU A 103 -17.65 -13.13 10.85
C GLU A 103 -16.61 -12.78 11.93
N LEU A 104 -15.36 -13.24 11.79
CA LEU A 104 -14.25 -12.86 12.67
C LEU A 104 -13.99 -11.35 12.62
N LEU A 105 -13.95 -10.77 11.41
CA LEU A 105 -13.69 -9.35 11.24
C LEU A 105 -14.83 -8.50 11.83
N LYS A 106 -16.08 -8.94 11.67
CA LYS A 106 -17.25 -8.32 12.31
C LYS A 106 -17.19 -8.43 13.84
N ALA A 107 -16.78 -9.57 14.37
CA ALA A 107 -16.65 -9.80 15.81
C ALA A 107 -15.56 -8.93 16.46
N ILE A 108 -14.51 -8.56 15.73
CA ILE A 108 -13.47 -7.64 16.22
C ILE A 108 -13.93 -6.18 16.17
N LEU A 109 -14.79 -5.83 15.20
CA LEU A 109 -15.27 -4.46 15.00
C LEU A 109 -16.44 -4.08 15.93
N THR A 110 -17.18 -5.06 16.44
CA THR A 110 -18.34 -4.89 17.35
C THR A 110 -17.90 -4.91 18.80
#